data_AF-A0A2G4I0K2-F1
#
_entry.id   AF-A0A2G4I0K2-F1
#
_cell.length_a   1.000
_cell.length_b   1.000
_cell.length_c   1.000
_cell.angle_alpha   90.00
_cell.angle_beta   90.00
_cell.angle_gamma   90.00
#
_symmetry.space_group_name_H-M   'P 1'
#
loop_
_entity.id
_entity.type
_entity.pdbx_description
1 polymer ?
#
loop_
_entity_poly.entity_id
_entity_poly.type
_entity_poly.pdbx_seq_one_letter_code
_entity_poly.pdbx_strand_id
1 'polypeptide(L)'
;MMGGDMSYRCLGSGKYKITAKIYRDCRGISFNNPTFLVYAGTNGGNGCGSSNMSISRTGIKDVTPRCSTASSPCSPQNTGGTGEGIEEHTYEVTVDFTKSPLSGFVNKSSCCEVTFAIGQCCRNGAITTGPAGADFFTTCMINICNIKNSLNKCNSSPQLSNPPIGFLCCNQAYYFNNGAIDTIDYDSFSYKLTNGINSLPNNSVSYSSPFDARYFMTPYCVPPTSIKCTPNFKTSPPRGLYFDTSSGDLIFTPTKCDEVGIAVIEITEWRQDSANKKWVVIGKTRRDMQLIVKDDCGYNKAPTITGPYNWKVCEGETIKFKVESDDETFSPY
;
A
#
# COMPACT_ATOMS: atom_id res chain seq x y z
N MET A 1 -7.38 11.11 -6.79
CA MET A 1 -6.25 10.23 -6.42
C MET A 1 -6.76 8.85 -6.09
N MET A 2 -6.16 7.82 -6.69
CA MET A 2 -6.52 6.42 -6.44
C MET A 2 -5.69 5.80 -5.33
N GLY A 3 -4.55 6.39 -4.97
CA GLY A 3 -3.69 5.83 -3.93
C GLY A 3 -2.23 6.15 -4.19
N GLY A 4 -1.36 5.47 -3.45
CA GLY A 4 0.06 5.65 -3.56
C GLY A 4 0.89 4.84 -2.57
N ASP A 5 2.12 4.61 -2.97
CA ASP A 5 3.14 3.90 -2.20
C ASP A 5 4.30 4.86 -1.92
N MET A 6 4.87 4.79 -0.72
CA MET A 6 6.14 5.44 -0.41
C MET A 6 7.15 4.41 0.07
N SER A 7 8.39 4.59 -0.37
CA SER A 7 9.54 3.76 -0.02
C SER A 7 10.76 4.65 0.22
N TYR A 8 11.73 4.10 0.93
CA TYR A 8 13.02 4.73 1.14
C TYR A 8 14.14 3.71 0.97
N ARG A 9 15.28 4.18 0.47
CA ARG A 9 16.50 3.39 0.33
C ARG A 9 17.64 4.12 1.01
N CYS A 10 18.31 3.45 1.95
CA CYS A 10 19.49 4.00 2.58
C CYS A 10 20.66 4.01 1.59
N LEU A 11 21.34 5.17 1.50
CA LEU A 11 22.48 5.41 0.61
C LEU A 11 23.81 5.49 1.37
N GLY A 12 23.78 5.26 2.70
CA GLY A 12 24.91 5.47 3.60
C GLY A 12 25.09 6.93 4.02
N SER A 13 25.93 7.15 5.03
CA SER A 13 26.33 8.48 5.52
C SER A 13 25.16 9.42 5.85
N GLY A 14 24.06 8.88 6.40
CA GLY A 14 22.86 9.64 6.75
C GLY A 14 21.98 10.07 5.57
N LYS A 15 22.25 9.57 4.36
CA LYS A 15 21.47 9.88 3.17
C LYS A 15 20.48 8.79 2.83
N TYR A 16 19.29 9.20 2.40
CA TYR A 16 18.23 8.30 1.96
C TYR A 16 17.64 8.81 0.64
N LYS A 17 17.38 7.89 -0.29
CA LYS A 17 16.52 8.17 -1.44
C LYS A 17 15.09 7.87 -1.03
N ILE A 18 14.22 8.88 -1.06
CA ILE A 18 12.77 8.71 -0.86
C ILE A 18 12.15 8.62 -2.25
N THR A 19 11.30 7.61 -2.46
CA THR A 19 10.56 7.40 -3.70
C THR A 19 9.08 7.27 -3.37
N ALA A 20 8.25 8.09 -4.01
CA ALA A 20 6.80 8.00 -3.96
C ALA A 20 6.23 7.64 -5.34
N LYS A 21 5.34 6.66 -5.37
CA LYS A 21 4.54 6.31 -6.55
C LYS A 21 3.10 6.69 -6.27
N ILE A 22 2.54 7.56 -7.09
CA ILE A 22 1.20 8.09 -6.91
C ILE A 22 0.34 7.67 -8.09
N TYR A 23 -0.86 7.17 -7.77
CA TYR A 23 -1.76 6.62 -8.78
C TYR A 23 -2.97 7.52 -8.98
N ARG A 24 -3.23 7.87 -10.23
CA ARG A 24 -4.26 8.82 -10.65
C ARG A 24 -5.24 8.15 -11.60
N ASP A 25 -6.54 8.32 -11.33
CA ASP A 25 -7.59 8.00 -12.29
C ASP A 25 -7.59 9.09 -13.38
N CYS A 26 -7.45 8.69 -14.63
CA CYS A 26 -7.34 9.60 -15.77
C CYS A 26 -8.64 10.37 -16.07
N ARG A 27 -9.78 9.91 -15.54
CA ARG A 27 -11.05 10.68 -15.52
C ARG A 27 -11.03 11.79 -14.47
N GLY A 28 -10.21 11.64 -13.43
CA GLY A 28 -10.11 12.56 -12.32
C GLY A 28 -9.22 13.76 -12.60
N ILE A 29 -8.77 14.41 -11.53
CA ILE A 29 -7.92 15.61 -11.57
C ILE A 29 -6.46 15.27 -11.87
N SER A 30 -5.71 16.23 -12.42
CA SER A 30 -4.24 16.17 -12.54
C SER A 30 -3.56 16.13 -11.17
N PHE A 31 -2.35 15.55 -11.11
CA PHE A 31 -1.50 15.55 -9.90
C PHE A 31 -0.31 16.50 -10.10
N ASN A 32 -0.43 17.71 -9.56
CA ASN A 32 0.50 18.81 -9.75
C ASN A 32 0.82 19.47 -8.42
N ASN A 33 2.09 19.85 -8.23
CA ASN A 33 2.57 20.53 -7.03
C ASN A 33 2.13 19.84 -5.72
N PRO A 34 2.39 18.54 -5.56
CA PRO A 34 1.99 17.85 -4.35
C PRO A 34 2.63 18.50 -3.13
N THR A 35 1.89 18.51 -2.02
CA THR A 35 2.49 18.79 -0.72
C THR A 35 3.46 17.68 -0.40
N PHE A 36 4.74 18.01 -0.21
CA PHE A 36 5.74 17.09 0.31
C PHE A 36 6.38 17.70 1.56
N LEU A 37 6.37 16.96 2.65
CA LEU A 37 6.89 17.44 3.93
C LEU A 37 7.46 16.31 4.77
N VAL A 38 8.20 16.71 5.80
CA VAL A 38 8.69 15.81 6.85
C VAL A 38 8.23 16.30 8.22
N TYR A 39 7.95 15.37 9.12
CA TYR A 39 7.76 15.64 10.55
C TYR A 39 8.39 14.54 11.38
N ALA A 40 8.66 14.84 12.65
CA ALA A 40 9.22 13.87 13.57
C ALA A 40 8.57 13.92 14.95
N GLY A 41 8.59 12.77 15.63
CA GLY A 41 8.08 12.64 16.97
C GLY A 41 8.09 11.20 17.47
N THR A 42 7.11 10.89 18.30
CA THR A 42 6.82 9.54 18.82
C THR A 42 5.38 9.17 18.50
N ASN A 43 5.12 7.87 18.29
CA ASN A 43 3.78 7.34 18.02
C ASN A 43 3.07 8.01 16.83
N GLY A 44 3.82 8.27 15.75
CA GLY A 44 3.34 8.98 14.56
C GLY A 44 3.10 10.47 14.75
N GLY A 45 3.48 11.06 15.89
CA GLY A 45 3.29 12.49 16.15
C GLY A 45 4.33 13.39 15.48
N ASN A 46 4.05 14.69 15.48
CA ASN A 46 4.94 15.77 15.01
C ASN A 46 5.48 16.62 16.17
N GLY A 47 5.68 16.04 17.36
CA GLY A 47 6.12 16.76 18.56
C GLY A 47 7.48 17.45 18.44
N CYS A 48 8.29 17.08 17.43
CA CYS A 48 9.55 17.74 17.09
C CYS A 48 9.42 18.77 15.96
N GLY A 49 8.19 19.08 15.53
CA GLY A 49 7.89 19.98 14.43
C GLY A 49 7.77 19.28 13.08
N SER A 50 7.49 20.10 12.07
CA SER A 50 7.34 19.71 10.67
C SER A 50 8.04 20.72 9.77
N SER A 51 8.43 20.30 8.56
CA SER A 51 9.06 21.17 7.56
C SER A 51 8.64 20.76 6.16
N ASN A 52 8.29 21.74 5.34
CA ASN A 52 8.06 21.52 3.92
C ASN A 52 9.38 21.18 3.22
N MET A 53 9.31 20.30 2.23
CA MET A 53 10.44 19.87 1.41
C MET A 53 10.03 19.86 -0.06
N SER A 54 10.99 19.83 -0.97
CA SER A 54 10.74 19.62 -2.39
C SER A 54 10.98 18.17 -2.78
N ILE A 55 10.21 17.70 -3.75
CA ILE A 55 10.39 16.40 -4.40
C ILE A 55 10.13 16.56 -5.89
N SER A 56 10.89 15.85 -6.73
CA SER A 56 10.82 16.01 -8.19
C SER A 56 10.11 14.83 -8.82
N ARG A 57 9.21 15.10 -9.77
CA ARG A 57 8.61 14.07 -10.61
C ARG A 57 9.65 13.56 -11.61
N THR A 58 9.94 12.27 -11.60
CA THR A 58 10.93 11.63 -12.49
C THR A 58 10.30 10.80 -13.60
N GLY A 59 9.01 10.46 -13.49
CA GLY A 59 8.32 9.71 -14.54
C GLY A 59 6.80 9.72 -14.41
N ILE A 60 6.14 9.53 -15.55
CA ILE A 60 4.70 9.26 -15.69
C ILE A 60 4.55 8.10 -16.65
N LYS A 61 3.77 7.09 -16.27
CA LYS A 61 3.44 5.97 -17.13
C LYS A 61 1.97 5.58 -16.97
N ASP A 62 1.32 5.22 -18.06
CA ASP A 62 0.00 4.61 -18.04
C ASP A 62 0.16 3.14 -17.62
N VAL A 63 -0.50 2.76 -16.52
CA VAL A 63 -0.48 1.40 -15.93
C VAL A 63 -1.82 0.69 -16.08
N THR A 64 -2.69 1.19 -16.95
CA THR A 64 -4.01 0.60 -17.19
C THR A 64 -3.84 -0.83 -17.73
N PRO A 65 -4.47 -1.85 -17.11
CA PRO A 65 -4.55 -3.18 -17.70
C PRO A 65 -5.34 -3.10 -19.01
N ARG A 66 -4.65 -3.31 -20.13
CA ARG A 66 -5.25 -3.26 -21.48
C ARG A 66 -4.52 -4.21 -22.41
N CYS A 67 -5.19 -4.64 -23.48
CA CYS A 67 -4.54 -5.30 -24.59
C CYS A 67 -3.51 -4.34 -25.22
N SER A 68 -2.38 -4.88 -25.68
CA SER A 68 -1.27 -4.09 -26.26
C SER A 68 -1.69 -3.26 -27.48
N THR A 69 -2.77 -3.64 -28.16
CA THR A 69 -3.32 -2.97 -29.34
C THR A 69 -4.31 -1.84 -29.03
N ALA A 70 -4.83 -1.75 -27.80
CA ALA A 70 -5.73 -0.67 -27.41
C ALA A 70 -4.99 0.67 -27.38
N SER A 71 -5.70 1.80 -27.45
CA SER A 71 -5.10 3.12 -27.20
C SER A 71 -4.84 3.34 -25.70
N SER A 72 -3.99 4.31 -25.36
CA SER A 72 -3.75 4.70 -23.97
C SER A 72 -4.89 5.60 -23.48
N PRO A 73 -5.67 5.22 -22.45
CA PRO A 73 -6.76 6.05 -21.93
C PRO A 73 -6.28 7.33 -21.22
N CYS A 74 -5.00 7.38 -20.85
CA CYS A 74 -4.40 8.52 -20.17
C CYS A 74 -3.63 9.43 -21.15
N SER A 75 -4.35 9.98 -22.13
CA SER A 75 -3.75 10.81 -23.19
C SER A 75 -4.55 12.11 -23.41
N PRO A 76 -3.94 13.31 -23.28
CA PRO A 76 -2.55 13.55 -22.90
C PRO A 76 -2.23 13.17 -21.44
N GLN A 77 -0.95 12.94 -21.14
CA GLN A 77 -0.53 12.59 -19.78
C GLN A 77 -0.90 13.67 -18.75
N ASN A 78 -1.20 13.25 -17.52
CA ASN A 78 -1.51 14.12 -16.38
C ASN A 78 -2.62 15.14 -16.68
N THR A 79 -3.58 14.77 -17.53
CA THR A 79 -4.71 15.63 -17.93
C THR A 79 -6.01 14.99 -17.50
N GLY A 80 -6.89 15.76 -16.86
CA GLY A 80 -8.18 15.24 -16.42
C GLY A 80 -9.14 14.97 -17.58
N GLY A 81 -10.01 13.98 -17.41
CA GLY A 81 -11.08 13.67 -18.37
C GLY A 81 -10.63 12.96 -19.65
N THR A 82 -9.48 12.28 -19.66
CA THR A 82 -8.93 11.66 -20.89
C THR A 82 -9.43 10.24 -21.15
N GLY A 83 -9.92 9.53 -20.13
CA GLY A 83 -10.45 8.17 -20.26
C GLY A 83 -10.38 7.36 -18.97
N GLU A 84 -11.04 6.19 -18.94
CA GLU A 84 -10.93 5.23 -17.83
C GLU A 84 -9.56 4.55 -17.88
N GLY A 85 -8.61 5.15 -17.18
CA GLY A 85 -7.25 4.69 -17.13
C GLY A 85 -6.56 5.10 -15.85
N ILE A 86 -5.36 4.60 -15.67
CA ILE A 86 -4.56 4.83 -14.48
C ILE A 86 -3.16 5.30 -14.88
N GLU A 87 -2.75 6.43 -14.34
CA GLU A 87 -1.36 6.91 -14.40
C GLU A 87 -0.62 6.66 -13.10
N GLU A 88 0.57 6.09 -13.20
CA GLU A 88 1.56 6.09 -12.12
C GLU A 88 2.52 7.27 -12.32
N HIS A 89 2.61 8.11 -11.29
CA HIS A 89 3.56 9.22 -11.21
C HIS A 89 4.65 8.86 -10.21
N THR A 90 5.90 8.84 -10.66
CA THR A 90 7.06 8.59 -9.79
C THR A 90 7.69 9.91 -9.38
N TYR A 91 7.88 10.07 -8.07
CA TYR A 91 8.54 11.22 -7.45
C TYR A 91 9.73 10.74 -6.62
N GLU A 92 10.85 11.45 -6.72
CA GLU A 92 12.09 11.08 -6.03
C GLU A 92 12.81 12.29 -5.43
N VAL A 93 13.44 12.08 -4.28
CA VAL A 93 14.35 13.05 -3.64
C VAL A 93 15.41 12.30 -2.85
N THR A 94 16.63 12.86 -2.80
CA THR A 94 17.64 12.43 -1.83
C THR A 94 17.63 13.38 -0.64
N VAL A 95 17.44 12.84 0.55
CA VAL A 95 17.42 13.58 1.81
C VAL A 95 18.69 13.25 2.62
N ASP A 96 19.11 14.17 3.48
CA ASP A 96 20.36 14.09 4.22
C ASP A 96 20.14 14.47 5.69
N PHE A 97 20.21 13.48 6.60
CA PHE A 97 20.04 13.68 8.04
C PHE A 97 21.15 14.51 8.70
N THR A 98 22.23 14.83 7.98
CA THR A 98 23.28 15.75 8.45
C THR A 98 22.97 17.21 8.15
N LYS A 99 21.92 17.50 7.37
CA LYS A 99 21.54 18.84 6.92
C LYS A 99 20.16 19.25 7.42
N SER A 100 19.94 20.56 7.53
CA SER A 100 18.62 21.13 7.82
C SER A 100 17.61 20.73 6.71
N PRO A 101 16.34 20.44 7.05
CA PRO A 101 15.76 20.46 8.39
C PRO A 101 16.01 19.18 9.22
N LEU A 102 16.45 18.09 8.60
CA LEU A 102 16.52 16.76 9.21
C LEU A 102 17.54 16.65 10.35
N SER A 103 18.65 17.39 10.28
CA SER A 103 19.63 17.45 11.37
C SER A 103 19.02 17.96 12.68
N GLY A 104 17.89 18.69 12.61
CA GLY A 104 17.12 19.11 13.78
C GLY A 104 16.42 17.97 14.52
N PHE A 105 16.27 16.78 13.93
CA PHE A 105 15.64 15.61 14.55
C PHE A 105 16.65 14.62 15.14
N VAL A 106 17.90 14.67 14.69
CA VAL A 106 18.95 13.72 15.10
C VAL A 106 19.38 13.96 16.55
N ASN A 107 19.79 12.90 17.25
CA ASN A 107 20.24 12.91 18.65
C ASN A 107 19.19 13.41 19.66
N LYS A 108 17.89 13.28 19.33
CA LYS A 108 16.77 13.58 20.24
C LYS A 108 15.93 12.33 20.46
N SER A 109 15.84 11.88 21.71
CA SER A 109 15.05 10.70 22.08
C SER A 109 13.54 10.86 21.83
N SER A 110 13.06 12.10 21.69
CA SER A 110 11.67 12.41 21.34
C SER A 110 11.39 12.47 19.84
N CYS A 111 12.41 12.39 18.98
CA CYS A 111 12.29 12.56 17.52
C CYS A 111 12.71 11.30 16.76
N CYS A 112 12.33 10.14 17.29
CA CYS A 112 12.80 8.86 16.76
C CYS A 112 12.10 8.45 15.47
N GLU A 113 10.81 8.76 15.32
CA GLU A 113 10.04 8.43 14.13
C GLU A 113 10.02 9.63 13.19
N VAL A 114 10.77 9.55 12.09
CA VAL A 114 10.83 10.61 11.08
C VAL A 114 9.99 10.18 9.89
N THR A 115 8.90 10.90 9.65
CA THR A 115 7.89 10.54 8.65
C THR A 115 7.91 11.53 7.50
N PHE A 116 8.10 11.01 6.29
CA PHE A 116 7.90 11.75 5.04
C PHE A 116 6.49 11.51 4.55
N ALA A 117 5.85 12.57 4.06
CA ALA A 117 4.49 12.52 3.56
C ALA A 117 4.40 13.24 2.22
N ILE A 118 3.67 12.65 1.29
CA ILE A 118 3.27 13.30 0.03
C ILE A 118 1.77 13.21 -0.13
N GLY A 119 1.14 14.28 -0.64
CA GLY A 119 -0.29 14.31 -0.81
C GLY A 119 -0.80 15.47 -1.66
N GLN A 120 -2.07 15.36 -2.02
CA GLN A 120 -2.82 16.41 -2.72
C GLN A 120 -4.31 16.15 -2.48
N CYS A 121 -5.10 17.23 -2.40
CA CYS A 121 -6.54 17.09 -2.64
C CYS A 121 -6.76 16.70 -4.11
N CYS A 122 -7.53 15.66 -4.44
CA CYS A 122 -8.36 14.87 -3.54
C CYS A 122 -8.44 13.41 -4.02
N ARG A 123 -8.90 12.51 -3.14
CA ARG A 123 -9.31 11.16 -3.49
C ARG A 123 -10.38 11.16 -4.58
N ASN A 124 -10.47 10.05 -5.30
CA ASN A 124 -11.42 9.89 -6.40
C ASN A 124 -12.87 10.11 -5.93
N GLY A 125 -13.65 10.90 -6.69
CA GLY A 125 -15.06 11.15 -6.38
C GLY A 125 -15.95 9.93 -6.57
N ALA A 126 -15.48 8.90 -7.29
CA ALA A 126 -16.23 7.66 -7.51
C ALA A 126 -16.28 6.72 -6.30
N ILE A 127 -15.54 6.99 -5.22
CA ILE A 127 -15.51 6.14 -4.03
C ILE A 127 -16.91 6.08 -3.37
N THR A 128 -17.43 4.89 -3.12
CA THR A 128 -18.80 4.69 -2.58
C THR A 128 -18.81 4.33 -1.09
N THR A 129 -17.64 4.16 -0.48
CA THR A 129 -17.44 3.64 0.88
C THR A 129 -17.05 4.72 1.91
N GLY A 130 -17.18 6.00 1.53
CA GLY A 130 -17.01 7.15 2.43
C GLY A 130 -16.03 8.22 1.94
N PRO A 131 -14.74 7.90 1.68
CA PRO A 131 -13.70 8.92 1.56
C PRO A 131 -13.61 9.60 0.18
N ALA A 132 -14.74 9.68 -0.55
CA ALA A 132 -14.81 10.40 -1.82
C ALA A 132 -14.51 11.88 -1.63
N GLY A 133 -13.64 12.42 -2.49
CA GLY A 133 -13.26 13.84 -2.44
C GLY A 133 -12.47 14.28 -1.20
N ALA A 134 -12.15 13.36 -0.28
CA ALA A 134 -11.30 13.67 0.87
C ALA A 134 -9.86 13.97 0.42
N ASP A 135 -9.11 14.72 1.22
CA ASP A 135 -7.67 14.85 1.04
C ASP A 135 -6.97 13.48 1.04
N PHE A 136 -5.87 13.40 0.29
CA PHE A 136 -5.07 12.18 0.16
C PHE A 136 -3.62 12.46 0.58
N PHE A 137 -3.13 11.65 1.53
CA PHE A 137 -1.71 11.54 1.85
C PHE A 137 -1.30 10.07 1.94
N THR A 138 -0.08 9.79 1.50
CA THR A 138 0.65 8.54 1.80
C THR A 138 1.97 8.89 2.50
N THR A 139 2.51 7.93 3.27
CA THR A 139 3.67 8.17 4.13
C THR A 139 4.65 7.02 4.14
N CYS A 140 5.92 7.33 4.42
CA CYS A 140 6.91 6.38 4.91
C CYS A 140 7.63 6.96 6.13
N MET A 141 7.88 6.11 7.13
CA MET A 141 8.51 6.47 8.39
C MET A 141 9.82 5.69 8.55
N ILE A 142 10.86 6.39 9.00
CA ILE A 142 12.17 5.83 9.36
C ILE A 142 12.37 6.04 10.85
N ASN A 143 12.61 4.96 11.61
CA ASN A 143 12.91 5.06 13.03
C ASN A 143 14.43 5.19 13.27
N ILE A 144 14.92 6.43 13.26
CA ILE A 144 16.35 6.74 13.30
C ILE A 144 17.03 6.33 14.63
N CYS A 145 16.26 6.21 15.72
CA CYS A 145 16.77 5.76 17.01
C CYS A 145 16.97 4.25 17.05
N ASN A 146 15.96 3.49 16.63
CA ASN A 146 16.00 2.03 16.70
C ASN A 146 17.00 1.44 15.69
N ILE A 147 17.11 2.03 14.49
CA ILE A 147 18.12 1.62 13.50
C ILE A 147 19.53 1.73 14.09
N LYS A 148 19.83 2.82 14.82
CA LYS A 148 21.12 3.03 15.48
C LYS A 148 21.46 1.94 16.50
N ASN A 149 20.47 1.26 17.07
CA ASN A 149 20.68 0.20 18.07
C ASN A 149 20.84 -1.20 17.45
N SER A 150 20.54 -1.39 16.18
CA SER A 150 20.68 -2.67 15.49
C SER A 150 22.08 -2.89 14.90
N LEU A 151 22.46 -4.10 14.47
CA LEU A 151 23.81 -4.35 13.92
C LEU A 151 24.05 -3.56 12.63
N ASN A 152 23.10 -3.62 11.69
CA ASN A 152 23.11 -2.81 10.47
C ASN A 152 22.51 -1.42 10.77
N LYS A 153 23.30 -0.36 10.62
CA LYS A 153 22.90 1.03 10.94
C LYS A 153 22.17 1.74 9.78
N CYS A 154 21.78 0.99 8.76
CA CYS A 154 21.16 1.45 7.53
C CYS A 154 19.84 0.67 7.36
N ASN A 155 18.83 1.29 6.74
CA ASN A 155 17.58 0.59 6.45
C ASN A 155 17.00 1.00 5.10
N SER A 156 16.53 0.04 4.31
CA SER A 156 15.80 0.27 3.08
C SER A 156 14.46 -0.44 3.18
N SER A 157 13.38 0.30 2.93
CA SER A 157 12.04 -0.27 3.00
C SER A 157 11.85 -1.40 1.97
N PRO A 158 10.94 -2.35 2.22
CA PRO A 158 10.59 -3.39 1.28
C PRO A 158 10.18 -2.82 -0.08
N GLN A 159 10.56 -3.53 -1.14
CA GLN A 159 10.13 -3.24 -2.50
C GLN A 159 8.86 -4.03 -2.80
N LEU A 160 7.85 -3.37 -3.36
CA LEU A 160 6.60 -4.00 -3.74
C LEU A 160 6.69 -4.44 -5.21
N SER A 161 6.40 -5.73 -5.47
CA SER A 161 6.57 -6.34 -6.80
C SER A 161 5.41 -6.09 -7.77
N ASN A 162 4.27 -5.64 -7.27
CA ASN A 162 3.04 -5.37 -8.04
C ASN A 162 2.58 -3.91 -7.85
N PRO A 163 1.74 -3.35 -8.75
CA PRO A 163 1.10 -2.04 -8.57
C PRO A 163 -0.13 -2.11 -7.63
N PRO A 164 -0.47 -1.01 -6.90
CA PRO A 164 -1.42 -0.98 -5.78
C PRO A 164 -2.89 -0.81 -6.21
N ILE A 165 -3.30 -1.32 -7.37
CA ILE A 165 -4.66 -1.11 -7.87
C ILE A 165 -5.25 -2.43 -8.32
N GLY A 166 -6.42 -2.73 -7.79
CA GLY A 166 -7.22 -3.87 -8.17
C GLY A 166 -8.49 -3.42 -8.89
N PHE A 167 -8.66 -3.87 -10.13
CA PHE A 167 -10.00 -4.13 -10.65
C PHE A 167 -10.42 -5.48 -10.11
N LEU A 168 -11.57 -5.53 -9.45
CA LEU A 168 -12.14 -6.74 -8.86
C LEU A 168 -13.37 -7.14 -9.67
N CYS A 169 -13.62 -8.44 -9.75
CA CYS A 169 -14.77 -8.97 -10.46
C CYS A 169 -15.90 -9.27 -9.48
N CYS A 170 -17.10 -8.77 -9.79
CA CYS A 170 -18.26 -8.99 -8.94
C CYS A 170 -18.55 -10.50 -8.81
N ASN A 171 -18.81 -10.95 -7.59
CA ASN A 171 -19.08 -12.34 -7.24
C ASN A 171 -17.94 -13.33 -7.59
N GLN A 172 -16.72 -12.83 -7.80
CA GLN A 172 -15.53 -13.66 -7.99
C GLN A 172 -14.52 -13.41 -6.87
N ALA A 173 -13.80 -14.44 -6.46
CA ALA A 173 -12.81 -14.33 -5.40
C ALA A 173 -11.66 -13.41 -5.82
N TYR A 174 -11.32 -12.45 -4.96
CA TYR A 174 -10.16 -11.60 -5.08
C TYR A 174 -9.06 -12.08 -4.13
N TYR A 175 -7.90 -12.38 -4.69
CA TYR A 175 -6.69 -12.76 -3.96
C TYR A 175 -5.61 -11.73 -4.24
N PHE A 176 -5.09 -11.11 -3.19
CA PHE A 176 -4.06 -10.09 -3.31
C PHE A 176 -3.00 -10.27 -2.24
N ASN A 177 -1.74 -10.07 -2.62
CA ASN A 177 -0.61 -9.92 -1.71
C ASN A 177 0.16 -8.65 -2.08
N ASN A 178 0.80 -8.02 -1.09
CA ASN A 178 1.60 -6.82 -1.29
C ASN A 178 2.87 -7.06 -2.11
N GLY A 179 3.31 -8.32 -2.24
CA GLY A 179 4.54 -8.66 -2.93
C GLY A 179 5.75 -7.96 -2.33
N ALA A 180 5.74 -7.75 -1.01
CA ALA A 180 6.80 -7.03 -0.31
C ALA A 180 8.05 -7.92 -0.21
N ILE A 181 9.15 -7.42 -0.75
CA ILE A 181 10.42 -8.12 -0.84
C ILE A 181 11.50 -7.25 -0.23
N ASP A 182 12.31 -7.84 0.64
CA ASP A 182 13.54 -7.24 1.12
C ASP A 182 14.70 -8.21 0.90
N THR A 183 15.53 -7.86 -0.08
CA THR A 183 16.75 -8.58 -0.43
C THR A 183 18.01 -7.79 -0.06
N ILE A 184 17.86 -6.63 0.58
CA ILE A 184 18.98 -5.74 0.92
C ILE A 184 19.33 -5.92 2.40
N ASP A 185 18.34 -5.80 3.26
CA ASP A 185 18.53 -5.70 4.70
C ASP A 185 18.04 -6.96 5.45
N TYR A 186 17.20 -7.78 4.80
CA TYR A 186 16.64 -9.04 5.30
C TYR A 186 15.85 -8.89 6.61
N ASP A 187 15.06 -7.82 6.70
CA ASP A 187 14.22 -7.53 7.86
C ASP A 187 12.96 -8.38 7.91
N SER A 188 12.37 -8.46 9.10
CA SER A 188 11.07 -9.09 9.31
C SER A 188 9.93 -8.09 9.11
N PHE A 189 8.82 -8.54 8.51
CA PHE A 189 7.65 -7.68 8.26
C PHE A 189 6.41 -8.16 9.00
N SER A 190 5.57 -7.19 9.35
CA SER A 190 4.18 -7.44 9.72
C SER A 190 3.27 -6.46 9.00
N TYR A 191 2.04 -6.85 8.77
CA TYR A 191 1.07 -6.11 7.99
C TYR A 191 -0.16 -5.75 8.82
N LYS A 192 -0.74 -4.60 8.53
CA LYS A 192 -1.99 -4.17 9.15
C LYS A 192 -2.85 -3.37 8.18
N LEU A 193 -4.16 -3.65 8.17
CA LEU A 193 -5.14 -2.75 7.57
C LEU A 193 -5.33 -1.51 8.46
N THR A 194 -5.16 -0.33 7.87
CA THR A 194 -5.23 0.96 8.56
C THR A 194 -6.11 1.93 7.79
N ASN A 195 -6.43 3.07 8.39
CA ASN A 195 -7.21 4.11 7.70
C ASN A 195 -6.32 4.87 6.70
N GLY A 196 -6.94 5.32 5.61
CA GLY A 196 -6.36 6.36 4.75
C GLY A 196 -6.19 7.68 5.51
N ILE A 197 -5.18 8.46 5.14
CA ILE A 197 -4.87 9.74 5.78
C ILE A 197 -5.50 10.87 4.95
N ASN A 198 -6.22 11.78 5.61
CA ASN A 198 -6.71 13.03 5.00
C ASN A 198 -5.95 14.27 5.51
N SER A 199 -5.38 14.23 6.71
CA SER A 199 -4.60 15.36 7.23
C SER A 199 -3.51 14.87 8.17
N LEU A 200 -2.37 15.54 8.11
CA LEU A 200 -1.18 15.17 8.86
C LEU A 200 -1.19 15.82 10.25
N PRO A 201 -0.56 15.20 11.26
CA PRO A 201 0.15 13.92 11.16
C PRO A 201 -0.78 12.69 11.20
N ASN A 202 -1.94 12.77 11.87
CA ASN A 202 -2.68 11.58 12.34
C ASN A 202 -4.19 11.59 12.06
N ASN A 203 -4.70 12.46 11.19
CA ASN A 203 -6.13 12.47 10.87
C ASN A 203 -6.44 11.46 9.77
N SER A 204 -7.46 10.64 10.04
CA SER A 204 -7.92 9.60 9.14
C SER A 204 -9.12 10.08 8.33
N VAL A 205 -9.27 9.51 7.13
CA VAL A 205 -10.52 9.62 6.38
C VAL A 205 -11.68 8.98 7.15
N SER A 206 -12.90 9.45 6.86
CA SER A 206 -14.13 8.84 7.36
C SER A 206 -14.65 7.79 6.37
N TYR A 207 -15.16 6.69 6.90
CA TYR A 207 -15.87 5.66 6.14
C TYR A 207 -17.38 5.80 6.34
N SER A 208 -18.17 5.54 5.31
CA SER A 208 -19.63 5.48 5.44
C SER A 208 -20.03 4.20 6.17
N SER A 209 -21.01 4.26 7.07
CA SER A 209 -21.53 3.06 7.73
C SER A 209 -22.05 2.07 6.68
N PRO A 210 -21.75 0.76 6.76
CA PRO A 210 -21.09 0.06 7.87
C PRO A 210 -19.56 -0.14 7.73
N PHE A 211 -18.92 0.52 6.75
CA PHE A 211 -17.52 0.31 6.40
C PHE A 211 -16.55 0.91 7.43
N ASP A 212 -15.36 0.32 7.47
CA ASP A 212 -14.19 0.82 8.20
C ASP A 212 -12.90 0.29 7.53
N ALA A 213 -11.73 0.63 8.06
CA ALA A 213 -10.45 0.14 7.51
C ALA A 213 -10.31 -1.40 7.50
N ARG A 214 -11.00 -2.13 8.37
CA ARG A 214 -10.98 -3.61 8.38
C ARG A 214 -12.00 -4.18 7.40
N TYR A 215 -13.16 -3.55 7.28
CA TYR A 215 -14.26 -3.94 6.40
C TYR A 215 -14.51 -2.82 5.39
N PHE A 216 -13.58 -2.66 4.45
CA PHE A 216 -13.54 -1.51 3.53
C PHE A 216 -14.41 -1.69 2.28
N MET A 217 -14.96 -2.88 2.07
CA MET A 217 -15.84 -3.27 0.96
C MET A 217 -16.83 -4.35 1.44
N THR A 218 -17.85 -4.63 0.63
CA THR A 218 -18.93 -5.59 0.89
C THR A 218 -18.51 -7.01 0.45
N PRO A 219 -18.15 -7.91 1.39
CA PRO A 219 -17.77 -9.27 1.05
C PRO A 219 -18.99 -10.20 1.00
N TYR A 220 -18.82 -11.37 0.38
CA TYR A 220 -19.76 -12.48 0.46
C TYR A 220 -19.91 -12.98 1.90
N CYS A 221 -21.13 -12.89 2.44
CA CYS A 221 -21.48 -13.32 3.79
C CYS A 221 -22.72 -14.22 3.79
N VAL A 222 -22.77 -15.16 4.75
CA VAL A 222 -23.90 -16.07 4.95
C VAL A 222 -24.30 -16.03 6.44
N PRO A 223 -25.51 -15.55 6.79
CA PRO A 223 -26.47 -14.87 5.90
C PRO A 223 -25.92 -13.50 5.40
N PRO A 224 -26.44 -12.95 4.29
CA PRO A 224 -25.95 -11.70 3.68
C PRO A 224 -26.50 -10.45 4.39
N THR A 225 -26.58 -10.47 5.72
CA THR A 225 -27.17 -9.38 6.53
C THR A 225 -26.14 -8.43 7.13
N SER A 226 -24.85 -8.71 6.96
CA SER A 226 -23.75 -7.91 7.49
C SER A 226 -22.49 -8.08 6.65
N ILE A 227 -21.64 -7.04 6.61
CA ILE A 227 -20.29 -7.13 6.02
C ILE A 227 -19.25 -7.73 6.98
N LYS A 228 -19.62 -7.91 8.26
CA LYS A 228 -18.74 -8.34 9.35
C LYS A 228 -18.92 -9.82 9.72
N CYS A 229 -19.07 -10.70 8.72
CA CYS A 229 -19.14 -12.14 8.96
C CYS A 229 -17.74 -12.74 9.18
N THR A 230 -17.67 -13.85 9.93
CA THR A 230 -16.40 -14.55 10.22
C THR A 230 -15.75 -15.04 8.91
N PRO A 231 -14.52 -14.58 8.61
CA PRO A 231 -13.84 -14.98 7.39
C PRO A 231 -13.55 -16.48 7.34
N ASN A 232 -13.79 -17.09 6.19
CA ASN A 232 -13.37 -18.45 5.88
C ASN A 232 -12.89 -18.48 4.42
N PHE A 233 -11.58 -18.35 4.24
CA PHE A 233 -10.96 -18.33 2.91
C PHE A 233 -10.88 -19.72 2.26
N LYS A 234 -11.29 -20.79 2.96
CA LYS A 234 -11.27 -22.16 2.45
C LYS A 234 -12.57 -22.57 1.74
N THR A 235 -13.60 -21.72 1.75
CA THR A 235 -14.84 -21.96 1.00
C THR A 235 -14.72 -21.46 -0.43
N SER A 236 -15.55 -21.99 -1.32
CA SER A 236 -15.73 -21.47 -2.68
C SER A 236 -17.18 -20.98 -2.85
N PRO A 237 -17.43 -19.67 -3.01
CA PRO A 237 -16.46 -18.57 -2.90
C PRO A 237 -15.97 -18.36 -1.44
N PRO A 238 -14.80 -17.71 -1.24
CA PRO A 238 -14.34 -17.29 0.08
C PRO A 238 -15.36 -16.42 0.80
N ARG A 239 -15.65 -16.76 2.07
CA ARG A 239 -16.59 -16.02 2.93
C ARG A 239 -15.88 -14.95 3.73
N GLY A 240 -16.49 -13.77 3.86
CA GLY A 240 -16.00 -12.64 4.64
C GLY A 240 -14.73 -12.00 4.07
N LEU A 241 -14.19 -11.03 4.82
CA LEU A 241 -12.94 -10.35 4.47
C LEU A 241 -11.79 -10.88 5.31
N TYR A 242 -10.96 -11.72 4.69
CA TYR A 242 -9.76 -12.28 5.30
C TYR A 242 -8.56 -11.39 5.03
N PHE A 243 -7.74 -11.17 6.05
CA PHE A 243 -6.48 -10.47 5.93
C PHE A 243 -5.48 -11.05 6.93
N ASP A 244 -4.36 -11.55 6.43
CA ASP A 244 -3.28 -12.14 7.21
C ASP A 244 -2.24 -11.07 7.58
N THR A 245 -2.02 -10.85 8.88
CA THR A 245 -1.10 -9.84 9.38
C THR A 245 0.37 -10.24 9.28
N SER A 246 0.68 -11.48 8.93
CA SER A 246 2.03 -12.02 8.79
C SER A 246 2.49 -12.10 7.34
N SER A 247 1.60 -12.43 6.40
CA SER A 247 1.93 -12.48 4.96
C SER A 247 1.45 -11.25 4.19
N GLY A 248 0.45 -10.53 4.70
CA GLY A 248 -0.20 -9.44 3.97
C GLY A 248 -1.19 -9.92 2.91
N ASP A 249 -1.61 -11.18 2.96
CA ASP A 249 -2.64 -11.73 2.08
C ASP A 249 -4.00 -11.11 2.39
N LEU A 250 -4.68 -10.65 1.36
CA LEU A 250 -6.03 -10.12 1.37
C LEU A 250 -6.90 -11.01 0.48
N ILE A 251 -7.95 -11.61 1.06
CA ILE A 251 -8.84 -12.53 0.36
C ILE A 251 -10.28 -12.21 0.70
N PHE A 252 -11.10 -11.95 -0.32
CA PHE A 252 -12.56 -11.81 -0.17
C PHE A 252 -13.25 -11.93 -1.53
N THR A 253 -14.58 -12.07 -1.51
CA THR A 253 -15.42 -12.07 -2.72
C THR A 253 -16.33 -10.85 -2.67
N PRO A 254 -16.13 -9.79 -3.48
CA PRO A 254 -17.04 -8.65 -3.49
C PRO A 254 -18.40 -9.03 -4.06
N THR A 255 -19.48 -8.60 -3.41
CA THR A 255 -20.86 -8.89 -3.87
C THR A 255 -21.63 -7.65 -4.33
N LYS A 256 -21.06 -6.46 -4.14
CA LYS A 256 -21.65 -5.20 -4.61
C LYS A 256 -20.94 -4.75 -5.88
N CYS A 257 -21.60 -4.91 -7.02
CA CYS A 257 -20.96 -4.83 -8.34
C CYS A 257 -20.56 -3.42 -8.80
N ASP A 258 -21.03 -2.37 -8.13
CA ASP A 258 -20.74 -0.96 -8.40
C ASP A 258 -19.89 -0.31 -7.30
N GLU A 259 -19.31 -1.10 -6.40
CA GLU A 259 -18.61 -0.60 -5.23
C GLU A 259 -17.18 -0.14 -5.55
N VAL A 260 -16.82 1.03 -5.02
CA VAL A 260 -15.45 1.55 -5.05
C VAL A 260 -14.99 1.78 -3.63
N GLY A 261 -13.99 0.99 -3.22
CA GLY A 261 -13.40 0.97 -1.89
C GLY A 261 -11.99 1.53 -1.87
N ILE A 262 -11.48 1.85 -0.67
CA ILE A 262 -10.05 2.01 -0.45
C ILE A 262 -9.55 0.99 0.57
N ALA A 263 -8.40 0.37 0.31
CA ALA A 263 -7.70 -0.50 1.23
C ALA A 263 -6.31 0.08 1.50
N VAL A 264 -5.98 0.32 2.76
CA VAL A 264 -4.66 0.86 3.13
C VAL A 264 -3.94 -0.15 3.99
N ILE A 265 -2.79 -0.60 3.51
CA ILE A 265 -1.95 -1.61 4.16
C ILE A 265 -0.69 -0.92 4.68
N GLU A 266 -0.48 -0.96 5.99
CA GLU A 266 0.77 -0.55 6.63
C GLU A 266 1.68 -1.78 6.74
N ILE A 267 2.90 -1.64 6.21
CA ILE A 267 3.97 -2.63 6.33
C ILE A 267 4.93 -2.10 7.40
N THR A 268 5.13 -2.86 8.47
CA THR A 268 6.05 -2.51 9.55
C THR A 268 7.28 -3.40 9.47
N GLU A 269 8.45 -2.76 9.47
CA GLU A 269 9.75 -3.40 9.46
C GLU A 269 10.29 -3.55 10.87
N TRP A 270 10.76 -4.75 11.18
CA TRP A 270 11.26 -5.15 12.48
C TRP A 270 12.69 -5.65 12.37
N ARG A 271 13.53 -5.20 13.31
CA ARG A 271 14.90 -5.68 13.46
C ARG A 271 15.24 -5.86 14.93
N GLN A 272 16.12 -6.82 15.23
CA GLN A 272 16.59 -7.01 16.59
C GLN A 272 17.59 -5.92 17.00
N ASP A 273 17.36 -5.38 18.20
CA ASP A 273 18.34 -4.56 18.91
C ASP A 273 19.58 -5.41 19.23
N SER A 274 20.76 -4.90 18.88
CA SER A 274 22.01 -5.65 18.99
C SER A 274 22.40 -5.99 20.43
N ALA A 275 22.01 -5.16 21.39
CA ALA A 275 22.39 -5.26 22.80
C ALA A 275 21.42 -6.16 23.59
N ASN A 276 20.10 -5.95 23.44
CA ASN A 276 19.10 -6.65 24.26
C ASN A 276 18.29 -7.73 23.51
N LYS A 277 18.54 -7.90 22.20
CA LYS A 277 17.90 -8.90 21.32
C LYS A 277 16.39 -8.77 21.18
N LYS A 278 15.79 -7.64 21.59
CA LYS A 278 14.35 -7.38 21.39
C LYS A 278 14.10 -6.93 19.96
N TRP A 279 12.99 -7.39 19.39
CA TRP A 279 12.49 -6.89 18.10
C TRP A 279 11.91 -5.49 18.29
N VAL A 280 12.43 -4.54 17.51
CA VAL A 280 12.02 -3.13 17.53
C VAL A 280 11.61 -2.69 16.13
N VAL A 281 10.65 -1.76 16.05
CA VAL A 281 10.22 -1.17 14.78
C VAL A 281 11.31 -0.24 14.26
N ILE A 282 11.76 -0.47 13.04
CA ILE A 282 12.77 0.37 12.38
C ILE A 282 12.21 1.19 11.22
N GLY A 283 11.04 0.81 10.71
CA GLY A 283 10.46 1.41 9.52
C GLY A 283 8.99 1.11 9.36
N LYS A 284 8.28 2.00 8.69
CA LYS A 284 6.91 1.76 8.21
C LYS A 284 6.70 2.35 6.84
N THR A 285 6.04 1.61 5.96
CA THR A 285 5.54 2.11 4.69
C THR A 285 4.04 1.88 4.59
N ARG A 286 3.37 2.67 3.76
CA ARG A 286 1.95 2.52 3.48
C ARG A 286 1.72 2.28 2.00
N ARG A 287 0.85 1.33 1.72
CA ARG A 287 0.26 1.06 0.43
C ARG A 287 -1.21 1.45 0.48
N ASP A 288 -1.55 2.56 -0.14
CA ASP A 288 -2.92 3.06 -0.25
C ASP A 288 -3.48 2.68 -1.63
N MET A 289 -4.56 1.89 -1.64
CA MET A 289 -5.13 1.28 -2.84
C MET A 289 -6.58 1.69 -3.00
N GLN A 290 -6.98 2.04 -4.21
CA GLN A 290 -8.40 2.08 -4.61
C GLN A 290 -8.74 0.78 -5.32
N LEU A 291 -9.84 0.17 -4.89
CA LEU A 291 -10.36 -1.08 -5.41
C LEU A 291 -11.69 -0.79 -6.09
N ILE A 292 -11.83 -1.22 -7.36
CA ILE A 292 -13.02 -0.96 -8.18
C ILE A 292 -13.66 -2.31 -8.52
N VAL A 293 -14.90 -2.54 -8.09
CA VAL A 293 -15.66 -3.72 -8.54
C VAL A 293 -16.21 -3.47 -9.95
N LYS A 294 -16.10 -4.49 -10.79
CA LYS A 294 -16.54 -4.54 -12.17
C LYS A 294 -17.50 -5.71 -12.36
N ASP A 295 -18.59 -5.48 -13.08
CA ASP A 295 -19.57 -6.50 -13.45
C ASP A 295 -19.28 -7.13 -14.82
N ASP A 296 -18.39 -6.54 -15.60
CA ASP A 296 -18.05 -6.89 -16.98
C ASP A 296 -16.81 -7.79 -17.12
N CYS A 297 -16.43 -8.51 -16.05
CA CYS A 297 -15.28 -9.42 -16.06
C CYS A 297 -15.44 -10.68 -16.91
N GLY A 298 -16.62 -10.91 -17.49
CA GLY A 298 -16.96 -12.14 -18.18
C GLY A 298 -17.06 -13.35 -17.25
N TYR A 299 -17.13 -14.55 -17.84
CA TYR A 299 -17.33 -15.81 -17.11
C TYR A 299 -16.03 -16.57 -16.83
N ASN A 300 -14.88 -16.01 -17.23
CA ASN A 300 -13.59 -16.65 -16.94
C ASN A 300 -13.30 -16.51 -15.45
N LYS A 301 -13.01 -17.62 -14.79
CA LYS A 301 -12.63 -17.63 -13.37
C LYS A 301 -11.11 -17.55 -13.27
N ALA A 302 -10.60 -16.91 -12.23
CA ALA A 302 -9.17 -16.93 -11.97
C ALA A 302 -8.73 -18.37 -11.62
N PRO A 303 -7.57 -18.83 -12.13
CA PRO A 303 -7.04 -20.13 -11.74
C PRO A 303 -6.71 -20.12 -10.24
N THR A 304 -6.84 -21.28 -9.61
CA THR A 304 -6.50 -21.48 -8.20
C THR A 304 -5.12 -22.11 -8.09
N ILE A 305 -4.30 -21.62 -7.16
CA ILE A 305 -3.03 -22.26 -6.83
C ILE A 305 -3.30 -23.29 -5.74
N THR A 306 -2.83 -24.52 -5.92
CA THR A 306 -2.90 -25.54 -4.88
C THR A 306 -1.73 -25.39 -3.93
N GLY A 307 -2.00 -25.46 -2.62
CA GLY A 307 -0.97 -25.37 -1.58
C GLY A 307 0.09 -26.49 -1.66
N PRO A 308 1.13 -26.41 -0.82
CA PRO A 308 1.29 -25.50 0.32
C PRO A 308 1.60 -24.06 -0.10
N TYR A 309 1.08 -23.07 0.64
CA TYR A 309 1.27 -21.63 0.37
C TYR A 309 2.45 -21.02 1.16
N ASN A 310 3.00 -21.78 2.10
CA ASN A 310 4.07 -21.34 2.98
C ASN A 310 5.14 -22.42 3.03
N TRP A 311 6.40 -22.02 2.85
CA TRP A 311 7.56 -22.87 3.03
C TRP A 311 8.48 -22.25 4.07
N LYS A 312 9.04 -23.09 4.93
CA LYS A 312 10.07 -22.72 5.90
C LYS A 312 11.33 -23.50 5.54
N VAL A 313 12.45 -22.81 5.48
CA VAL A 313 13.74 -23.37 5.08
C VAL A 313 14.83 -22.75 5.96
N CYS A 314 15.87 -23.50 6.28
CA CYS A 314 17.00 -22.96 7.03
C CYS A 314 17.95 -22.21 6.09
N GLU A 315 18.67 -21.21 6.63
CA GLU A 315 19.69 -20.49 5.89
C GLU A 315 20.74 -21.46 5.34
N GLY A 316 21.06 -21.32 4.04
CA GLY A 316 22.00 -22.19 3.33
C GLY A 316 21.37 -23.44 2.68
N GLU A 317 20.11 -23.76 2.97
CA GLU A 317 19.42 -24.88 2.32
C GLU A 317 18.85 -24.49 0.95
N THR A 318 18.84 -25.44 0.02
CA THR A 318 18.18 -25.28 -1.28
C THR A 318 16.70 -25.61 -1.15
N ILE A 319 15.83 -24.65 -1.47
CA ILE A 319 14.39 -24.89 -1.58
C ILE A 319 14.04 -25.37 -2.99
N LYS A 320 13.36 -26.51 -3.09
CA LYS A 320 12.72 -27.01 -4.31
C LYS A 320 11.25 -27.23 -4.02
N PHE A 321 10.37 -26.57 -4.78
CA PHE A 321 8.94 -26.74 -4.64
C PHE A 321 8.28 -26.78 -6.02
N LYS A 322 7.13 -27.45 -6.07
CA LYS A 322 6.27 -27.51 -7.25
C LYS A 322 5.10 -26.57 -6.98
N VAL A 323 4.82 -25.69 -7.93
CA VAL A 323 3.58 -24.91 -7.95
C VAL A 323 2.63 -25.64 -8.86
N GLU A 324 1.48 -26.02 -8.32
CA GLU A 324 0.39 -26.62 -9.06
C GLU A 324 -0.78 -25.64 -9.05
N SER A 325 -1.52 -25.61 -10.16
CA SER A 325 -2.68 -24.76 -10.32
C SER A 325 -3.81 -25.54 -10.98
N ASP A 326 -5.02 -25.25 -10.56
CA ASP A 326 -6.24 -25.76 -11.17
C ASP A 326 -7.02 -24.60 -11.80
N ASP A 327 -7.46 -24.80 -13.04
CA ASP A 327 -8.23 -23.81 -13.78
C ASP A 327 -9.59 -24.44 -14.10
N GLU A 328 -10.64 -23.87 -13.52
CA GLU A 328 -11.99 -24.37 -13.78
C GLU A 328 -12.30 -24.15 -15.25
N THR A 329 -12.61 -25.24 -15.96
CA THR A 329 -12.93 -25.16 -17.38
C THR A 329 -14.11 -24.22 -17.58
N PHE A 330 -13.93 -23.24 -18.48
CA PHE A 330 -15.00 -22.35 -18.90
C PHE A 330 -16.23 -23.16 -19.31
N SER A 331 -17.33 -23.01 -18.57
CA SER A 331 -18.60 -23.67 -18.86
C SER A 331 -19.62 -22.59 -19.27
N PRO A 332 -19.89 -22.41 -20.58
CA PRO A 332 -20.83 -21.40 -21.07
C PRO A 332 -22.28 -21.85 -20.94
N TYR A 333 -22.74 -22.24 -19.75
CA TYR A 333 -24.12 -22.67 -19.50
C TYR A 333 -24.58 -22.32 -18.08
#